data_AF-A0A7X9HX05-F1
#
_entry.id   AF-A0A7X9HX05-F1
#
_cell.length_a   1.000
_cell.length_b   1.000
_cell.length_c   1.000
_cell.angle_alpha   90.00
_cell.angle_beta   90.00
_cell.angle_gamma   90.00
#
_symmetry.space_group_name_H-M   'P 1'
#
loop_
_entity.id
_entity.type
_entity.pdbx_description
1 polymer ?
#
loop_
_entity_poly.entity_id
_entity_poly.type
_entity_poly.pdbx_seq_one_letter_code
_entity_poly.pdbx_strand_id
1 'polypeptide(L)'
;MNKINSNDNRHSFEVVEKIPYNYHIWNVNKNLIKGYIPLVKLSSNQGFEGGRSIDIKTMKAIKCEDYAEIMDNLYIIKNVKNTENWLKKNENNTKKQWEVNRIKKSLPLIKKLNGWENIID
;
A
#
# COMPACT_ATOMS: atom_id res chain seq x y z
N MET A 1 11.40 0.75 -19.92
CA MET A 1 10.70 0.83 -18.61
C MET A 1 10.49 2.28 -18.26
N ASN A 2 9.25 2.68 -17.97
CA ASN A 2 8.95 4.02 -17.50
C ASN A 2 9.29 4.13 -16.01
N LYS A 3 10.01 5.17 -15.60
CA LYS A 3 10.40 5.41 -14.21
C LYS A 3 9.95 6.79 -13.77
N ILE A 4 9.61 6.91 -12.50
CA ILE A 4 9.32 8.18 -11.82
C ILE A 4 10.19 8.29 -10.58
N ASN A 5 10.56 9.51 -10.21
CA ASN A 5 11.31 9.77 -8.98
C ASN A 5 10.37 10.30 -7.90
N SER A 6 10.72 10.07 -6.64
CA SER A 6 10.07 10.77 -5.52
C SER A 6 10.31 12.27 -5.62
N ASN A 7 9.40 13.06 -5.05
CA ASN A 7 9.49 14.53 -5.06
C ASN A 7 10.78 15.07 -4.41
N ASP A 8 11.39 14.31 -3.50
CA ASP A 8 12.68 14.62 -2.87
C ASP A 8 13.89 14.00 -3.59
N ASN A 9 13.67 13.35 -4.74
CA ASN A 9 14.67 12.64 -5.55
C ASN A 9 15.47 11.54 -4.83
N ARG A 10 15.02 11.04 -3.68
CA ARG A 10 15.69 9.96 -2.94
C ARG A 10 15.37 8.56 -3.45
N HIS A 11 14.25 8.39 -4.13
CA HIS A 11 13.77 7.08 -4.59
C HIS A 11 13.37 7.14 -6.07
N SER A 12 13.62 6.04 -6.78
CA SER A 12 13.19 5.85 -8.16
C SER A 12 12.30 4.62 -8.24
N PHE A 13 11.14 4.77 -8.88
CA PHE A 13 10.11 3.76 -8.97
C PHE A 13 9.91 3.37 -10.43
N GLU A 14 9.88 2.08 -10.70
CA GLU A 14 9.38 1.58 -11.98
C GLU A 14 7.85 1.65 -12.00
N VAL A 15 7.29 2.29 -13.02
CA VAL A 15 5.84 2.36 -13.21
C VAL A 15 5.35 1.04 -13.78
N VAL A 16 4.36 0.43 -13.11
CA VAL A 16 3.74 -0.82 -13.52
C VAL A 16 2.24 -0.65 -13.74
N GLU A 17 1.71 -1.44 -14.66
CA GLU A 17 0.27 -1.47 -14.97
C GLU A 17 -0.51 -2.46 -14.10
N LYS A 18 0.18 -3.42 -13.47
CA LYS A 18 -0.36 -4.42 -12.55
C LYS A 18 0.53 -4.54 -11.32
N ILE A 19 -0.08 -4.61 -10.14
CA ILE A 19 0.64 -4.86 -8.88
C ILE A 19 1.29 -6.25 -8.95
N PRO A 20 2.62 -6.37 -8.81
CA PRO A 20 3.28 -7.66 -8.84
C PRO A 20 3.12 -8.42 -7.52
N TYR A 21 3.36 -9.74 -7.56
CA TYR A 21 3.39 -10.57 -6.36
C TYR A 21 4.44 -10.13 -5.35
N ASN A 22 4.10 -10.32 -4.07
CA ASN A 22 4.95 -10.03 -2.91
C ASN A 22 5.33 -8.54 -2.77
N TYR A 23 4.46 -7.63 -3.21
CA TYR A 23 4.60 -6.19 -2.95
C TYR A 23 3.59 -5.71 -1.91
N HIS A 24 4.03 -4.74 -1.12
CA HIS A 24 3.26 -4.01 -0.12
C HIS A 24 3.00 -2.59 -0.61
N ILE A 25 1.88 -2.00 -0.22
CA ILE A 25 1.69 -0.55 -0.38
C ILE A 25 2.54 0.16 0.68
N TRP A 26 3.43 1.05 0.26
CA TRP A 26 4.33 1.75 1.18
C TRP A 26 3.71 3.03 1.75
N ASN A 27 3.03 2.91 2.88
CA ASN A 27 2.33 4.04 3.50
C ASN A 27 3.24 4.95 4.35
N VAL A 28 4.07 5.76 3.70
CA VAL A 28 4.95 6.74 4.38
C VAL A 28 4.56 8.19 4.14
N ASN A 29 4.13 8.54 2.93
CA ASN A 29 3.72 9.90 2.59
C ASN A 29 2.97 9.91 1.25
N LYS A 30 1.72 10.37 1.22
CA LYS A 30 0.94 10.54 -0.02
C LYS A 30 1.59 11.49 -1.03
N ASN A 31 2.39 12.44 -0.54
CA ASN A 31 3.08 13.42 -1.37
C ASN A 31 4.45 12.92 -1.85
N LEU A 32 4.81 11.66 -1.64
CA LEU A 32 6.08 11.11 -2.13
C LEU A 32 6.13 11.06 -3.66
N ILE A 33 5.05 10.55 -4.27
CA ILE A 33 4.86 10.44 -5.73
C ILE A 33 3.39 10.73 -6.09
N LYS A 34 3.08 11.99 -6.37
CA LYS A 34 1.70 12.45 -6.63
C LYS A 34 1.07 11.70 -7.82
N GLY A 35 -0.13 11.15 -7.63
CA GLY A 35 -0.85 10.39 -8.65
C GLY A 35 -0.51 8.90 -8.71
N TYR A 36 0.30 8.41 -7.77
CA TYR A 36 0.76 7.03 -7.74
C TYR A 36 0.68 6.43 -6.33
N ILE A 37 0.49 5.11 -6.29
CA ILE A 37 0.65 4.30 -5.08
C ILE A 37 2.04 3.65 -5.10
N PRO A 38 2.92 3.93 -4.12
CA PRO A 38 4.22 3.30 -4.02
C PRO A 38 4.10 1.84 -3.56
N LEU A 39 4.82 0.96 -4.23
CA LEU A 39 4.88 -0.47 -4.00
C LEU A 39 6.31 -0.86 -3.62
N VAL A 40 6.47 -1.57 -2.51
CA VAL A 40 7.77 -2.01 -2.00
C VAL A 40 7.79 -3.49 -1.68
N LYS A 41 8.98 -4.09 -1.73
CA LYS A 41 9.29 -5.39 -1.13
C LYS A 41 9.97 -5.19 0.20
N LEU A 42 9.81 -6.15 1.11
CA LEU A 42 10.70 -6.25 2.26
C LEU A 42 12.10 -6.66 1.81
N SER A 43 13.10 -6.05 2.42
CA SER A 43 14.51 -6.43 2.28
C SER A 43 14.74 -7.81 2.90
N SER A 44 15.64 -8.60 2.31
CA SER A 44 16.13 -9.84 2.94
C SER A 44 16.99 -9.55 4.18
N ASN A 45 17.60 -8.37 4.25
CA ASN A 45 18.37 -7.91 5.39
C ASN A 45 17.50 -6.98 6.26
N GLN A 46 17.23 -7.41 7.50
CA GLN A 46 16.51 -6.64 8.51
C GLN A 46 17.51 -6.10 9.52
N GLY A 47 17.43 -4.80 9.82
CA GLY A 47 18.42 -4.15 10.70
C GLY A 47 18.35 -4.61 12.16
N PHE A 48 17.23 -5.20 12.57
CA PHE A 48 16.97 -5.72 13.90
C PHE A 48 15.78 -6.69 13.87
N GLU A 49 15.63 -7.50 14.91
CA GLU A 49 14.50 -8.42 15.07
C GLU A 49 13.17 -7.66 15.12
N GLY A 50 12.21 -8.05 14.28
CA GLY A 50 10.95 -7.33 14.11
C GLY A 50 11.03 -6.08 13.22
N GLY A 51 12.22 -5.73 12.71
CA GLY A 51 12.39 -4.70 11.71
C GLY A 51 11.69 -5.02 10.38
N ARG A 52 11.32 -3.97 9.63
CA ARG A 52 10.73 -4.07 8.29
C ARG A 52 11.40 -3.10 7.31
N SER A 53 12.67 -3.32 7.03
CA SER A 53 13.43 -2.65 5.97
C SER A 53 12.84 -2.99 4.59
N ILE A 54 12.86 -2.03 3.68
CA ILE A 54 12.40 -2.19 2.29
C ILE A 54 13.56 -2.39 1.32
N ASP A 55 13.32 -3.09 0.22
CA ASP A 55 14.25 -3.17 -0.90
C ASP A 55 14.08 -1.96 -1.83
N ILE A 56 14.98 -0.98 -1.67
CA ILE A 56 14.97 0.25 -2.45
C ILE A 56 15.34 0.06 -3.93
N LYS A 57 15.89 -1.09 -4.33
CA LYS A 57 16.30 -1.34 -5.73
C LYS A 57 15.15 -1.84 -6.59
N THR A 58 14.10 -2.36 -5.96
CA THR A 58 12.96 -2.98 -6.66
C THR A 58 11.66 -2.19 -6.50
N MET A 59 11.75 -0.92 -6.08
CA MET A 59 10.58 -0.07 -5.86
C MET A 59 9.77 0.13 -7.14
N LYS A 60 8.44 0.06 -6.98
CA LYS A 60 7.47 0.19 -8.07
C LYS A 60 6.38 1.18 -7.72
N ALA A 61 5.68 1.66 -8.73
CA ALA A 61 4.55 2.55 -8.56
C ALA A 61 3.43 2.19 -9.53
N ILE A 62 2.19 2.24 -9.07
CA ILE A 62 1.01 2.09 -9.92
C ILE A 62 0.23 3.40 -9.95
N LYS A 63 -0.16 3.85 -11.14
CA LYS A 63 -0.93 5.09 -11.30
C LYS A 63 -2.32 4.92 -10.67
N CYS A 64 -2.76 5.91 -9.91
CA CYS A 64 -4.05 5.90 -9.24
C CYS A 64 -4.53 7.33 -9.01
N GLU A 65 -5.74 7.67 -9.46
CA GLU A 65 -6.33 8.99 -9.22
C GLU A 65 -6.75 9.14 -7.75
N ASP A 66 -7.29 8.07 -7.17
CA ASP A 66 -7.71 7.96 -5.78
C ASP A 66 -6.52 7.81 -4.78
N TYR A 67 -5.27 8.06 -5.23
CA TYR A 67 -4.07 7.75 -4.46
C TYR A 67 -4.04 8.40 -3.07
N ALA A 68 -4.47 9.66 -2.97
CA ALA A 68 -4.44 10.41 -1.73
C ALA A 68 -5.37 9.78 -0.68
N GLU A 69 -6.59 9.42 -1.07
CA GLU A 69 -7.58 8.81 -0.18
C GLU A 69 -7.13 7.43 0.28
N ILE A 70 -6.55 6.62 -0.62
CA ILE A 70 -5.96 5.32 -0.27
C ILE A 70 -4.84 5.50 0.75
N MET A 71 -3.88 6.38 0.49
CA MET A 71 -2.71 6.57 1.35
C MET A 71 -3.10 7.17 2.72
N ASP A 72 -4.02 8.15 2.74
CA ASP A 72 -4.50 8.77 3.99
C ASP A 72 -5.27 7.78 4.88
N ASN A 73 -5.88 6.75 4.30
CA ASN A 73 -6.74 5.79 4.98
C ASN A 73 -6.23 4.34 4.87
N LEU A 74 -4.97 4.12 4.49
CA LEU A 74 -4.48 2.76 4.28
C LEU A 74 -4.50 2.01 5.62
N TYR A 75 -5.13 0.84 5.59
CA TYR A 75 -5.10 -0.13 6.68
C TYR A 75 -5.39 -1.52 6.09
N ILE A 76 -4.37 -2.38 6.03
CA ILE A 76 -4.49 -3.74 5.48
C ILE A 76 -4.14 -4.74 6.58
N ILE A 77 -4.98 -5.76 6.76
CA ILE A 77 -4.73 -6.89 7.64
C ILE A 77 -4.22 -8.06 6.81
N LYS A 78 -2.91 -8.32 6.79
CA LYS A 78 -2.21 -9.38 6.03
C LYS A 78 -2.33 -9.32 4.51
N ASN A 79 -3.53 -9.07 3.98
CA ASN A 79 -3.86 -8.88 2.56
C ASN A 79 -5.30 -8.31 2.44
N VAL A 80 -5.71 -7.97 1.23
CA VAL A 80 -7.04 -7.37 0.96
C VAL A 80 -8.19 -8.27 1.44
N LYS A 81 -8.15 -9.58 1.17
CA LYS A 81 -9.21 -10.53 1.54
C LYS A 81 -9.36 -10.69 3.05
N ASN A 82 -8.26 -10.75 3.77
CA ASN A 82 -8.24 -10.80 5.23
C ASN A 82 -8.75 -9.48 5.84
N THR A 83 -8.45 -8.35 5.20
CA THR A 83 -8.98 -7.04 5.57
C THR A 83 -10.49 -6.98 5.43
N GLU A 84 -11.05 -7.49 4.32
CA GLU A 84 -12.51 -7.59 4.13
C GLU A 84 -13.19 -8.45 5.22
N ASN A 85 -12.62 -9.62 5.51
CA ASN A 85 -13.14 -10.51 6.54
C ASN A 85 -13.05 -9.89 7.93
N TRP A 86 -11.96 -9.16 8.21
CA TRP A 86 -11.78 -8.44 9.45
C TRP A 86 -12.82 -7.31 9.59
N LEU A 87 -13.06 -6.55 8.52
CA LEU A 87 -14.05 -5.47 8.51
C LEU A 87 -15.44 -5.99 8.86
N LYS A 88 -15.90 -7.06 8.21
CA LYS A 88 -17.22 -7.68 8.48
C LYS A 88 -17.38 -8.10 9.95
N LYS A 89 -16.31 -8.59 10.57
CA LYS A 89 -16.32 -9.02 11.98
C LYS A 89 -16.30 -7.86 12.97
N ASN A 90 -15.81 -6.69 12.55
CA ASN A 90 -15.51 -5.58 13.47
C ASN A 90 -16.29 -4.30 13.14
N GLU A 91 -17.15 -4.27 12.13
CA GLU A 91 -17.88 -3.07 11.70
C GLU A 91 -18.67 -2.41 12.84
N ASN A 92 -19.25 -3.20 13.74
CA ASN A 92 -20.04 -2.74 14.89
C ASN A 92 -19.22 -2.66 16.19
N ASN A 93 -17.90 -2.91 16.13
CA ASN A 93 -17.03 -2.84 17.29
C ASN A 93 -16.65 -1.38 17.57
N THR A 94 -17.19 -0.81 18.65
CA THR A 94 -16.97 0.59 19.04
C THR A 94 -15.51 0.91 19.32
N LYS A 95 -14.71 -0.07 19.78
CA LYS A 95 -13.28 0.12 20.08
C LYS A 95 -12.38 0.17 18.84
N LYS A 96 -12.92 -0.19 17.67
CA LYS A 96 -12.17 -0.32 16.41
C LYS A 96 -12.70 0.60 15.31
N GLN A 97 -13.49 1.60 15.67
CA GLN A 97 -14.15 2.47 14.69
C GLN A 97 -13.14 3.27 13.87
N TRP A 98 -11.97 3.59 14.43
CA TRP A 98 -10.91 4.28 13.70
C TRP A 98 -10.40 3.44 12.51
N GLU A 99 -10.04 2.18 12.74
CA GLU A 99 -9.60 1.25 11.71
C GLU A 99 -10.73 0.95 10.72
N VAL A 100 -11.94 0.69 11.22
CA VAL A 100 -13.13 0.42 10.40
C VAL A 100 -13.39 1.55 9.43
N ASN A 101 -13.35 2.80 9.89
CA ASN A 101 -13.60 3.97 9.04
C ASN A 101 -12.52 4.12 7.96
N ARG A 102 -11.25 3.87 8.28
CA ARG A 102 -10.15 3.89 7.31
C ARG A 102 -10.30 2.81 6.26
N ILE A 103 -10.57 1.57 6.68
CA ILE A 103 -10.79 0.45 5.77
C ILE A 103 -11.98 0.73 4.85
N LYS A 104 -13.13 1.21 5.37
CA LYS A 104 -14.31 1.53 4.56
C LYS A 104 -14.02 2.56 3.47
N LYS A 105 -13.11 3.51 3.72
CA LYS A 105 -12.69 4.53 2.75
C LYS A 105 -11.70 3.98 1.73
N SER A 106 -10.66 3.28 2.16
CA SER A 106 -9.55 2.87 1.28
C SER A 106 -9.79 1.55 0.54
N LEU A 107 -10.43 0.56 1.16
CA LEU A 107 -10.54 -0.80 0.62
C LEU A 107 -11.26 -0.88 -0.73
N PRO A 108 -12.40 -0.18 -0.96
CA PRO A 108 -13.04 -0.19 -2.28
C PRO A 108 -12.14 0.39 -3.37
N LEU A 109 -11.34 1.39 -3.04
CA LEU A 109 -10.44 2.08 -3.97
C LEU A 109 -9.21 1.21 -4.28
N ILE A 110 -8.66 0.53 -3.28
CA ILE A 110 -7.58 -0.47 -3.46
C ILE A 110 -8.03 -1.57 -4.41
N LYS A 111 -9.27 -2.05 -4.29
CA LYS A 111 -9.82 -3.09 -5.17
C LYS A 111 -10.04 -2.64 -6.62
N LYS A 112 -9.96 -1.35 -6.93
CA LYS A 112 -9.94 -0.85 -8.32
C LYS A 112 -8.55 -0.98 -8.96
N LEU A 113 -7.49 -1.17 -8.17
CA LEU A 113 -6.13 -1.33 -8.69
C LEU A 113 -5.98 -2.67 -9.40
N ASN A 114 -5.35 -2.66 -10.57
CA ASN A 114 -5.05 -3.89 -11.29
C ASN A 114 -4.05 -4.75 -10.51
N GLY A 115 -4.42 -5.99 -10.18
CA GLY A 115 -3.60 -6.89 -9.37
C GLY A 115 -3.73 -6.68 -7.86
N TRP A 116 -4.81 -6.04 -7.38
CA TRP A 116 -5.05 -5.82 -5.94
C TRP A 116 -4.96 -7.12 -5.11
N GLU A 117 -5.24 -8.27 -5.71
CA GLU A 117 -5.16 -9.59 -5.08
C GLU A 117 -3.73 -9.98 -4.65
N ASN A 118 -2.72 -9.31 -5.21
CA ASN A 118 -1.31 -9.55 -4.94
C ASN A 118 -0.79 -8.75 -3.74
N ILE A 119 -1.58 -7.80 -3.21
CA ILE A 119 -1.18 -6.94 -2.11
C ILE A 119 -1.13 -7.75 -0.81
N ILE A 120 0.03 -7.66 -0.13
CA ILE A 120 0.26 -8.21 1.19
C ILE A 120 0.63 -7.11 2.19
N ASP A 121 0.44 -7.37 3.50
CA ASP A 121 0.84 -6.47 4.59
C ASP A 121 2.19 -6.81 5.18
#